data_AF-A0A6J1DDU1-F1
#
_entry.id   AF-A0A6J1DDU1-F1
#
_cell.length_a   1.000
_cell.length_b   1.000
_cell.length_c   1.000
_cell.angle_alpha   90.00
_cell.angle_beta   90.00
_cell.angle_gamma   90.00
#
_symmetry.space_group_name_H-M   'P 1'
#
loop_
_entity.id
_entity.type
_entity.pdbx_description
1 polymer ?
#
loop_
_entity_poly.entity_id
_entity_poly.type
_entity_poly.pdbx_seq_one_letter_code
_entity_poly.pdbx_strand_id
1 'polypeptide(L)'
;MEDIGTSRVWNMRYRYWPNNKSRMYLLENTGDFVRANGLQEGDFIVIYSDVKCGKYMIRGVKVRQPVPKPESKRPAKSQKSVQPTATANANGSSRHPEEEETKN
;
A
#
# COMPACT_ATOMS: atom_id res chain seq x y z
N MET A 1 -10.50 14.51 16.43
CA MET A 1 -9.63 15.39 15.61
C MET A 1 -10.51 16.02 14.53
N GLU A 2 -10.51 17.34 14.43
CA GLU A 2 -11.43 18.08 13.55
C GLU A 2 -10.87 18.28 12.15
N ASP A 3 -11.68 18.08 11.11
CA ASP A 3 -11.25 18.30 9.72
C ASP A 3 -11.57 19.72 9.24
N ILE A 4 -10.53 20.43 8.79
CA ILE A 4 -10.62 21.82 8.33
C ILE A 4 -11.48 21.95 7.06
N GLY A 5 -11.57 20.91 6.23
CA GLY A 5 -12.32 20.96 4.97
C GLY A 5 -13.80 20.63 5.10
N THR A 6 -14.17 19.85 6.11
CA THR A 6 -15.52 19.26 6.23
C THR A 6 -16.21 19.56 7.56
N SER A 7 -15.49 20.17 8.52
CA SER A 7 -15.91 20.37 9.91
C SER A 7 -16.32 19.06 10.63
N ARG A 8 -15.99 17.90 10.06
CA ARG A 8 -16.27 16.61 10.67
C ARG A 8 -15.23 16.30 11.74
N VAL A 9 -15.68 15.70 12.84
CA VAL A 9 -14.80 15.24 13.91
C VAL A 9 -14.55 13.75 13.75
N TRP A 10 -13.27 13.39 13.63
CA TRP A 10 -12.80 12.01 13.53
C TRP A 10 -12.38 11.48 14.89
N ASN A 11 -12.91 10.30 15.26
CA ASN A 11 -12.46 9.57 16.43
C ASN A 11 -11.22 8.74 16.04
N MET A 12 -10.04 9.30 16.28
CA MET A 12 -8.76 8.67 16.01
C MET A 12 -8.04 8.45 17.34
N ARG A 13 -7.31 7.34 17.46
CA ARG A 13 -6.57 7.00 18.67
C ARG A 13 -5.07 7.08 18.41
N TYR A 14 -4.40 7.92 19.20
CA TYR A 14 -2.94 7.99 19.21
C TYR A 14 -2.37 7.02 20.25
N ARG A 15 -1.44 6.16 19.84
CA ARG A 15 -0.75 5.22 20.73
C ARG A 15 0.67 4.93 20.25
N TYR A 16 1.40 4.15 21.03
CA TYR A 16 2.66 3.59 20.59
C TYR A 16 2.74 2.09 20.87
N TRP A 17 3.60 1.41 20.12
CA TRP A 17 4.11 0.08 20.45
C TRP A 17 5.58 0.19 20.86
N PRO A 18 6.03 -0.62 21.84
CA PRO A 18 7.46 -0.78 22.08
C PRO A 18 8.17 -1.28 20.82
N ASN A 19 9.30 -0.67 20.48
CA ASN A 19 10.16 -1.12 19.38
C ASN A 19 11.63 -0.96 19.80
N ASN A 20 12.24 -2.05 20.29
CA ASN A 20 13.56 -2.06 20.90
C ASN A 20 13.68 -1.02 22.04
N LYS A 21 14.66 -0.11 21.97
CA LYS A 21 14.85 1.01 22.90
C LYS A 21 14.03 2.26 22.54
N SER A 22 13.15 2.19 21.54
CA SER A 22 12.34 3.31 21.06
C SER A 22 10.85 2.96 21.02
N ARG A 23 10.06 3.79 20.35
CA ARG A 23 8.61 3.68 20.19
C ARG A 23 8.24 3.88 18.73
N MET A 24 7.37 3.01 18.22
CA MET A 24 6.69 3.26 16.95
C MET A 24 5.30 3.82 17.25
N TYR A 25 4.97 4.96 16.66
CA TYR A 25 3.72 5.67 16.92
C TYR A 25 2.67 5.34 15.88
N LEU A 26 1.45 5.10 16.35
CA LEU A 26 0.31 4.78 15.52
C LEU A 26 -0.79 5.81 15.73
N LEU A 27 -1.41 6.19 14.62
CA LEU A 27 -2.72 6.83 14.60
C LEU A 27 -3.72 5.79 14.12
N GLU A 28 -4.43 5.17 15.06
CA GLU A 28 -5.43 4.16 14.79
C GLU A 28 -6.76 4.81 14.39
N ASN A 29 -7.66 4.01 13.81
CA ASN A 29 -9.01 4.40 13.40
C ASN A 29 -9.04 5.50 12.32
N THR A 30 -8.00 5.55 11.46
CA THR A 30 -7.90 6.51 10.35
C THR A 30 -8.69 6.10 9.11
N GLY A 31 -9.18 4.85 9.05
CA GLY A 31 -9.81 4.30 7.85
C GLY A 31 -11.01 5.10 7.34
N ASP A 32 -11.88 5.59 8.24
CA ASP A 32 -13.03 6.42 7.84
C ASP A 32 -12.61 7.76 7.26
N PHE A 33 -11.59 8.39 7.86
CA PHE A 33 -11.03 9.65 7.37
C PHE A 33 -10.41 9.48 5.98
N VAL A 34 -9.61 8.42 5.79
CA VAL A 34 -8.96 8.10 4.51
C VAL A 34 -10.00 7.85 3.41
N ARG A 35 -11.03 7.05 3.68
CA ARG A 35 -12.12 6.78 2.74
C ARG A 35 -12.91 8.04 2.39
N ALA A 36 -13.31 8.83 3.39
CA ALA A 36 -14.11 10.02 3.17
C ALA A 36 -13.37 11.10 2.37
N ASN A 37 -12.05 11.22 2.55
CA ASN A 37 -11.21 12.12 1.77
C ASN A 37 -10.73 11.51 0.46
N GLY A 38 -10.94 10.20 0.24
CA GLY A 38 -10.48 9.45 -0.93
C GLY A 38 -8.96 9.50 -1.10
N LEU A 39 -8.22 9.40 0.01
CA LEU A 39 -6.77 9.46 0.02
C LEU A 39 -6.16 8.11 -0.38
N GLN A 40 -5.08 8.16 -1.13
CA GLN A 40 -4.31 6.99 -1.58
C GLN A 40 -2.84 7.12 -1.19
N GLU A 41 -2.05 6.09 -1.46
CA GLU A 41 -0.60 6.16 -1.33
C GLU A 41 -0.05 7.30 -2.20
N GLY A 42 0.83 8.13 -1.63
CA GLY A 42 1.37 9.33 -2.28
C GLY A 42 0.59 10.62 -1.99
N ASP A 43 -0.63 10.51 -1.43
CA ASP A 43 -1.32 11.66 -0.87
C ASP A 43 -0.79 12.01 0.53
N PHE A 44 -1.08 13.22 0.99
CA PHE A 44 -0.62 13.71 2.28
C PHE A 44 -1.76 13.87 3.29
N ILE A 45 -1.41 13.71 4.56
CA ILE A 45 -2.20 14.22 5.69
C ILE A 45 -1.41 15.35 6.34
N VAL A 46 -2.11 16.41 6.73
CA VAL A 46 -1.52 17.53 7.47
C VAL A 46 -2.25 17.66 8.80
N ILE A 47 -1.49 17.65 9.90
CA ILE A 47 -2.03 17.82 11.25
C ILE A 47 -1.57 19.19 11.76
N TYR A 48 -2.53 19.97 12.25
CA TYR A 48 -2.29 21.27 12.85
C TYR A 48 -2.57 21.20 14.35
N SER A 49 -1.74 21.86 15.14
CA SER A 49 -2.04 22.17 16.54
C SER A 49 -2.60 23.58 16.64
N ASP A 50 -3.84 23.72 17.11
CA ASP A 50 -4.35 25.03 17.51
C ASP A 50 -3.84 25.36 18.91
N VAL A 51 -2.90 26.29 18.98
CA VAL A 51 -2.27 26.77 20.21
C VAL A 51 -3.25 27.48 21.16
N LYS A 52 -4.38 28.00 20.66
CA LYS A 52 -5.35 28.72 21.51
C LYS A 52 -6.23 27.77 22.30
N CYS A 53 -6.71 26.70 21.66
CA CYS A 53 -7.63 25.77 22.30
C CYS A 53 -7.00 24.40 22.63
N GLY A 54 -5.73 24.18 22.27
CA GLY A 54 -5.03 22.91 22.48
C GLY A 54 -5.57 21.75 21.67
N LYS A 55 -6.44 22.02 20.67
CA LYS A 55 -7.05 20.99 19.83
C LYS A 55 -6.19 20.73 18.60
N TYR A 56 -6.34 19.52 18.07
CA TYR A 56 -5.73 19.12 16.82
C TYR A 56 -6.76 19.12 15.69
N MET A 57 -6.33 19.69 14.57
CA MET A 57 -7.07 19.66 13.31
C MET A 57 -6.30 18.84 12.28
N ILE A 58 -7.01 18.29 11.31
CA ILE A 58 -6.44 17.46 10.25
C ILE A 58 -6.97 17.88 8.88
N ARG A 59 -6.18 17.64 7.84
CA ARG A 59 -6.63 17.75 6.46
C ARG A 59 -5.97 16.71 5.56
N GLY A 60 -6.75 16.15 4.63
CA GLY A 60 -6.23 15.35 3.52
C GLY A 60 -5.85 16.23 2.33
N VAL A 61 -4.70 15.96 1.71
CA VAL A 61 -4.19 16.69 0.54
C VAL A 61 -3.91 15.69 -0.57
N LYS A 62 -4.67 15.81 -1.66
CA LYS A 62 -4.49 14.97 -2.85
C LYS A 62 -3.38 15.50 -3.74
N VAL A 63 -2.47 14.62 -4.15
CA VAL A 63 -1.42 14.92 -5.11
C VAL A 63 -1.80 14.29 -6.43
N ARG A 64 -2.02 15.12 -7.46
CA ARG A 64 -2.22 14.57 -8.81
C ARG A 64 -0.89 14.03 -9.30
N GLN A 65 -0.81 12.71 -9.47
CA GLN A 65 0.22 12.10 -10.31
C GLN A 65 0.10 12.70 -11.73
N PRO A 66 1.19 13.22 -12.32
CA PRO A 66 1.17 13.59 -13.72
C PRO A 66 0.89 12.33 -14.54
N VAL A 67 -0.24 12.30 -15.25
CA VAL A 67 -0.59 11.20 -16.15
C VAL A 67 0.56 11.01 -17.15
N PRO A 68 1.20 9.83 -17.23
CA PRO A 68 2.14 9.57 -18.30
C PRO A 68 1.37 9.63 -19.62
N LYS A 69 1.70 10.60 -20.47
CA LYS A 69 1.15 10.72 -21.81
C LYS A 69 1.35 9.37 -22.53
N PRO A 70 0.32 8.78 -23.15
CA PRO A 70 0.52 7.58 -23.93
C PRO A 70 1.39 7.92 -25.14
N GLU A 71 2.64 7.45 -25.15
CA GLU A 71 3.47 7.45 -26.35
C GLU A 71 2.75 6.63 -27.42
N SER A 72 2.40 7.28 -28.52
CA SER A 72 1.82 6.64 -29.70
C SER A 72 2.85 5.69 -30.30
N LYS A 73 2.74 4.40 -29.99
CA LYS A 73 3.52 3.34 -30.63
C LYS A 73 3.16 3.30 -32.13
N ARG A 74 4.15 3.57 -32.98
CA ARG A 74 4.08 3.36 -34.44
C ARG A 74 3.72 1.89 -34.73
N PRO A 75 2.88 1.59 -35.74
CA PRO A 75 2.50 0.21 -36.03
C PRO A 75 3.66 -0.53 -36.71
N ALA A 76 4.17 -1.57 -36.06
CA ALA A 76 5.06 -2.54 -36.67
C ALA A 76 4.25 -3.49 -37.59
N LYS A 77 4.69 -3.61 -38.84
CA LYS A 77 4.10 -4.46 -39.88
C LYS A 77 4.25 -5.93 -39.52
N SER A 78 3.15 -6.69 -39.65
CA SER A 78 3.09 -8.14 -39.56
C SER A 78 4.08 -8.84 -40.49
N GLN A 79 4.80 -9.83 -39.96
CA GLN A 79 5.25 -11.00 -40.73
C GLN A 79 4.88 -12.28 -39.98
N LYS A 80 4.05 -13.08 -40.65
CA LYS A 80 3.52 -14.37 -40.24
C LYS A 80 4.36 -15.44 -40.92
N SER A 81 4.93 -16.41 -40.19
CA SER A 81 5.46 -17.64 -40.81
C SER A 81 5.81 -18.76 -39.81
N VAL A 82 4.98 -19.82 -39.84
CA VAL A 82 5.19 -21.27 -39.55
C VAL A 82 5.71 -21.80 -38.19
N GLN A 83 4.88 -22.69 -37.61
CA GLN A 83 5.25 -23.76 -36.67
C GLN A 83 6.01 -24.90 -37.39
N PRO A 84 6.75 -25.73 -36.65
CA PRO A 84 6.41 -27.16 -36.60
C PRO A 84 6.38 -27.77 -35.19
N THR A 85 5.78 -28.95 -35.15
CA THR A 85 5.30 -29.79 -34.05
C THR A 85 6.35 -30.55 -33.21
N ALA A 86 5.99 -30.74 -31.93
CA ALA A 86 6.18 -31.88 -31.01
C ALA A 86 7.57 -32.49 -30.72
N THR A 87 7.92 -32.58 -29.43
CA THR A 87 8.18 -33.85 -28.72
C THR A 87 8.16 -33.66 -27.20
N ALA A 88 7.45 -34.56 -26.52
CA ALA A 88 7.45 -34.73 -25.07
C ALA A 88 8.79 -35.27 -24.57
N ASN A 89 9.20 -34.90 -23.35
CA ASN A 89 10.04 -35.77 -22.55
C ASN A 89 9.79 -35.53 -21.05
N ALA A 90 9.10 -36.49 -20.45
CA ALA A 90 9.08 -36.72 -19.02
C ALA A 90 10.44 -37.30 -18.60
N ASN A 91 10.93 -36.92 -17.42
CA ASN A 91 11.70 -37.79 -16.54
C ASN A 91 11.83 -37.13 -15.16
N GLY A 92 10.83 -37.40 -14.31
CA GLY A 92 10.99 -37.32 -12.87
C GLY A 92 11.63 -38.62 -12.39
N SER A 93 12.74 -38.52 -11.67
CA SER A 93 13.34 -39.63 -10.93
C SER A 93 13.73 -39.20 -9.52
N SER A 94 12.88 -39.61 -8.58
CA SER A 94 13.09 -40.04 -7.19
C SER A 94 14.48 -39.93 -6.54
N ARG A 95 14.53 -39.44 -5.28
CA ARG A 95 14.86 -40.23 -4.06
C ARG A 95 14.76 -39.41 -2.74
N HIS A 96 13.97 -39.93 -1.79
CA HIS A 96 13.94 -39.73 -0.31
C HIS A 96 15.14 -40.50 0.34
N PRO A 97 15.50 -40.47 1.67
CA PRO A 97 14.74 -40.19 2.93
C PRO A 97 15.42 -39.18 3.91
N GLU A 98 14.78 -38.56 4.93
CA GLU A 98 14.01 -38.97 6.14
C GLU A 98 14.88 -39.27 7.39
N GLU A 99 14.52 -38.63 8.53
CA GLU A 99 14.76 -38.92 9.98
C GLU A 99 14.58 -37.57 10.74
N GLU A 100 13.50 -37.24 11.47
CA GLU A 100 12.96 -37.79 12.75
C GLU A 100 14.04 -37.91 13.83
N GLU A 101 13.95 -37.55 15.10
CA GLU A 101 12.95 -37.19 16.13
C GLU A 101 13.83 -36.58 17.27
N THR A 102 13.44 -35.67 18.18
CA THR A 102 12.69 -35.93 19.42
C THR A 102 12.56 -34.63 20.23
N LYS A 103 11.31 -34.30 20.55
CA LYS A 103 10.76 -33.97 21.87
C LYS A 103 11.74 -33.82 23.06
N ASN A 104 11.59 -32.70 23.79
CA ASN A 104 11.49 -32.63 25.25
C ASN A 104 10.69 -31.38 25.64
#